data_AF-A0A2T6CV57-F1
#
_entry.id   AF-A0A2T6CV57-F1
#
_cell.length_a   1.000
_cell.length_b   1.000
_cell.length_c   1.000
_cell.angle_alpha   90.00
_cell.angle_beta   90.00
_cell.angle_gamma   90.00
#
_symmetry.space_group_name_H-M   'P 1'
#
loop_
_entity.id
_entity.type
_entity.pdbx_description
1 polymer ?
#
loop_
_entity_poly.entity_id
_entity_poly.type
_entity_poly.pdbx_seq_one_letter_code
_entity_poly.pdbx_strand_id
1 'polypeptide(L)'
;MCTKARRTRLFLLGILGFVTAGNPGTLPAAYDNDLDHPNTYIGNAGWNSALELWVEIGNISAGKESAIPLRLRFASIPSKKERVFGPYLWCPVLENTSSVTKEGDLKFTTLGGRVRSLERTSGTEFLSLNKQATARLIEDGAEVLSEGWRYRYIAGKLETIMTPDGSTLSWIYENDRVARITGANGQPILKASRAGNAVTLSGSFGAFQIESEVSPETGRSVYRLHYPGGRSEEWMIAPDGDGVTKMTIVYPPYENRVYRWVTKTGALLTDGDFTYEQKPTDAGEAALYRINRAGDSEWYIFDMKEGRSTYKRQDGSRVVSQYEIKPGPMYMKPFQMDSVAEDGTLISSRRVTYSSDGKVAKEWTENGAVPSPHAEAGMRYIDLAEAEKRQKEPGNLFLDARSTAEYSAGHIPGAIHLGRTTFEFDLPQVQDALKQAKTIIVYCTSRQCEDSSIVATKLRQRGYNSLLIFEGGWAEWWKKNR
;
A
#
# COMPACT_ATOMS: atom_id res chain seq x y z
N MET A 1 -3.14 -31.64 29.21
CA MET A 1 -2.38 -30.39 28.97
C MET A 1 -2.60 -30.01 27.51
N CYS A 2 -3.48 -29.05 27.24
CA CYS A 2 -3.89 -28.67 25.89
C CYS A 2 -3.38 -27.25 25.60
N THR A 3 -2.43 -27.13 24.68
CA THR A 3 -1.79 -25.88 24.25
C THR A 3 -2.78 -25.06 23.41
N LYS A 4 -3.20 -23.90 23.95
CA LYS A 4 -4.01 -22.90 23.24
C LYS A 4 -3.17 -22.22 22.16
N ALA A 5 -3.44 -22.51 20.90
CA ALA A 5 -3.05 -21.67 19.77
C ALA A 5 -3.81 -20.32 19.88
N ARG A 6 -3.08 -19.22 20.10
CA ARG A 6 -3.64 -17.86 20.10
C ARG A 6 -3.81 -17.40 18.65
N ARG A 7 -5.05 -17.08 18.28
CA ARG A 7 -5.41 -16.44 17.01
C ARG A 7 -4.83 -15.03 16.96
N THR A 8 -3.93 -14.77 16.02
CA THR A 8 -3.48 -13.43 15.63
C THR A 8 -4.67 -12.65 15.06
N ARG A 9 -5.01 -11.50 15.65
CA ARG A 9 -6.03 -10.57 15.15
C ARG A 9 -5.35 -9.43 14.40
N LEU A 10 -5.63 -9.32 13.11
CA LEU A 10 -5.22 -8.22 12.23
C LEU A 10 -6.14 -7.00 12.45
N PHE A 11 -5.55 -5.80 12.60
CA PHE A 11 -6.24 -4.52 12.56
C PHE A 11 -5.73 -3.66 11.39
N LEU A 12 -6.67 -2.95 10.75
CA LEU A 12 -6.63 -2.27 9.45
C LEU A 12 -5.69 -1.06 9.35
N LEU A 13 -5.13 -0.81 8.15
CA LEU A 13 -5.06 0.50 7.46
C LEU A 13 -4.54 0.31 6.00
N GLY A 14 -5.06 1.04 5.01
CA GLY A 14 -4.77 0.86 3.56
C GLY A 14 -4.59 2.17 2.78
N ILE A 15 -4.01 2.10 1.55
CA ILE A 15 -3.75 3.23 0.62
C ILE A 15 -3.83 2.78 -0.88
N LEU A 16 -4.60 3.55 -1.68
CA LEU A 16 -4.78 3.81 -3.16
C LEU A 16 -5.12 2.75 -4.23
N GLY A 17 -5.58 3.23 -5.42
CA GLY A 17 -6.34 2.61 -6.55
C GLY A 17 -5.89 3.01 -8.00
N PHE A 18 -6.56 2.47 -9.03
CA PHE A 18 -6.27 2.28 -10.48
C PHE A 18 -6.44 3.47 -11.48
N VAL A 19 -5.95 3.33 -12.74
CA VAL A 19 -6.73 3.31 -14.04
C VAL A 19 -5.86 2.81 -15.22
N THR A 20 -6.57 2.31 -16.23
CA THR A 20 -6.31 1.47 -17.42
C THR A 20 -5.25 1.86 -18.46
N ALA A 21 -4.87 0.85 -19.25
CA ALA A 21 -4.03 0.86 -20.45
C ALA A 21 -4.19 2.09 -21.36
N GLY A 22 -3.07 2.78 -21.62
CA GLY A 22 -2.92 3.83 -22.62
C GLY A 22 -1.52 4.45 -22.61
N ASN A 23 -0.61 3.88 -23.40
CA ASN A 23 0.74 4.35 -23.78
C ASN A 23 1.89 4.40 -22.73
N PRO A 24 3.13 4.00 -23.09
CA PRO A 24 4.29 3.98 -22.20
C PRO A 24 5.08 5.30 -22.28
N GLY A 25 5.22 5.99 -21.17
CA GLY A 25 6.14 7.13 -21.08
C GLY A 25 5.57 8.25 -20.23
N THR A 26 6.23 8.52 -19.11
CA THR A 26 5.97 9.53 -18.08
C THR A 26 5.01 9.11 -16.96
N LEU A 27 5.59 8.65 -15.84
CA LEU A 27 4.93 8.58 -14.54
C LEU A 27 4.90 9.99 -13.93
N PRO A 28 3.74 10.57 -13.56
CA PRO A 28 3.70 11.80 -12.80
C PRO A 28 3.91 11.54 -11.30
N ALA A 29 4.46 12.56 -10.64
CA ALA A 29 4.82 12.59 -9.23
C ALA A 29 3.62 12.57 -8.27
N ALA A 30 3.91 12.12 -7.03
CA ALA A 30 3.15 12.35 -5.79
C ALA A 30 1.71 11.79 -5.71
N TYR A 31 1.57 10.57 -5.18
CA TYR A 31 0.31 10.10 -4.59
C TYR A 31 0.31 10.39 -3.09
N ASP A 32 -0.43 11.42 -2.66
CA ASP A 32 -0.71 11.76 -1.26
C ASP A 32 -2.20 11.55 -0.91
N ASN A 33 -2.45 11.21 0.36
CA ASN A 33 -3.71 11.05 1.09
C ASN A 33 -5.02 11.08 0.28
N ASP A 34 -5.55 9.92 -0.12
CA ASP A 34 -6.82 9.91 -0.86
C ASP A 34 -7.89 9.11 -0.15
N LEU A 35 -9.06 9.69 0.07
CA LEU A 35 -10.30 9.08 0.57
C LEU A 35 -10.93 8.12 -0.47
N ASP A 36 -10.41 8.08 -1.70
CA ASP A 36 -11.20 7.62 -2.84
C ASP A 36 -11.10 6.14 -3.16
N HIS A 37 -10.15 5.35 -2.61
CA HIS A 37 -10.08 3.91 -2.94
C HIS A 37 -9.52 3.01 -1.80
N PRO A 38 -10.03 1.77 -1.66
CA PRO A 38 -9.30 0.58 -1.17
C PRO A 38 -9.29 -0.54 -2.25
N ASN A 39 -8.26 -1.31 -2.61
CA ASN A 39 -6.94 -1.68 -2.08
C ASN A 39 -6.08 -2.14 -3.29
N THR A 40 -4.85 -1.63 -3.50
CA THR A 40 -4.14 -1.69 -4.81
C THR A 40 -3.33 -2.94 -5.09
N TYR A 41 -3.06 -3.79 -4.12
CA TYR A 41 -1.80 -4.53 -4.19
C TYR A 41 -1.75 -5.61 -5.29
N ILE A 42 -2.89 -6.16 -5.72
CA ILE A 42 -2.96 -7.11 -6.85
C ILE A 42 -4.19 -6.87 -7.75
N GLY A 43 -4.99 -5.85 -7.47
CA GLY A 43 -6.15 -5.48 -8.28
C GLY A 43 -7.48 -5.72 -7.58
N ASN A 44 -8.45 -6.34 -8.25
CA ASN A 44 -9.79 -6.54 -7.69
C ASN A 44 -9.81 -7.51 -6.48
N ALA A 45 -8.69 -8.14 -6.13
CA ALA A 45 -8.52 -8.93 -4.92
C ALA A 45 -8.01 -8.07 -3.75
N GLY A 46 -8.79 -7.99 -2.68
CA GLY A 46 -8.38 -7.45 -1.38
C GLY A 46 -7.26 -8.27 -0.71
N TRP A 47 -6.77 -7.81 0.44
CA TRP A 47 -5.64 -8.44 1.16
C TRP A 47 -5.98 -9.82 1.74
N ASN A 48 -7.26 -10.12 1.95
CA ASN A 48 -7.77 -11.46 2.28
C ASN A 48 -8.09 -12.28 1.02
N SER A 49 -7.64 -11.82 -0.15
CA SER A 49 -7.99 -12.27 -1.50
C SER A 49 -9.46 -12.16 -1.88
N ALA A 50 -10.32 -11.55 -1.07
CA ALA A 50 -11.71 -11.36 -1.45
C ALA A 50 -11.84 -10.38 -2.61
N LEU A 51 -12.73 -10.66 -3.56
CA LEU A 51 -13.08 -9.71 -4.61
C LEU A 51 -13.73 -8.47 -3.99
N GLU A 52 -13.20 -7.29 -4.29
CA GLU A 52 -13.84 -6.01 -4.00
C GLU A 52 -13.87 -5.16 -5.26
N LEU A 53 -15.05 -4.64 -5.61
CA LEU A 53 -15.22 -3.69 -6.70
C LEU A 53 -15.87 -2.43 -6.15
N TRP A 54 -15.43 -1.28 -6.64
CA TRP A 54 -16.04 0.01 -6.34
C TRP A 54 -16.65 0.61 -7.60
N VAL A 55 -17.89 1.03 -7.47
CA VAL A 55 -18.64 1.73 -8.51
C VAL A 55 -18.85 3.15 -8.05
N GLU A 56 -18.22 4.08 -8.74
CA GLU A 56 -18.45 5.51 -8.55
C GLU A 56 -19.74 5.90 -9.28
N ILE A 57 -20.69 6.48 -8.55
CA ILE A 57 -21.97 6.95 -9.08
C ILE A 57 -21.89 8.44 -9.39
N GLY A 58 -21.31 9.21 -8.48
CA GLY A 58 -21.19 10.66 -8.60
C GLY A 58 -20.79 11.31 -7.29
N ASN A 59 -20.84 12.64 -7.24
CA ASN A 59 -20.52 13.41 -6.04
C ASN A 59 -21.75 14.15 -5.53
N ILE A 60 -21.93 14.14 -4.21
CA ILE A 60 -22.95 14.92 -3.52
C ILE A 60 -22.28 16.19 -3.00
N SER A 61 -22.74 17.35 -3.45
CA SER A 61 -22.28 18.63 -2.88
C SER A 61 -22.70 18.71 -1.41
N ALA A 62 -21.71 18.97 -0.56
CA ALA A 62 -21.82 18.92 0.89
C ALA A 62 -21.41 20.25 1.53
N GLY A 63 -21.63 21.37 0.86
CA GLY A 63 -21.17 22.69 1.33
C GLY A 63 -20.67 23.55 0.18
N LYS A 64 -19.83 24.53 0.50
CA LYS A 64 -19.24 25.43 -0.50
C LYS A 64 -18.08 24.77 -1.24
N GLU A 65 -17.25 24.03 -0.51
CA GLU A 65 -16.01 23.43 -1.01
C GLU A 65 -15.92 21.93 -0.73
N SER A 66 -16.90 21.39 0.00
CA SER A 66 -16.93 19.97 0.38
C SER A 66 -17.83 19.16 -0.55
N ALA A 67 -17.37 17.96 -0.92
CA ALA A 67 -18.14 16.97 -1.67
C ALA A 67 -18.03 15.60 -1.00
N ILE A 68 -19.07 14.78 -1.15
CA ILE A 68 -19.11 13.41 -0.67
C ILE A 68 -19.20 12.47 -1.88
N PRO A 69 -18.26 11.52 -2.04
CA PRO A 69 -18.36 10.53 -3.11
C PRO A 69 -19.53 9.59 -2.83
N LEU A 70 -20.46 9.50 -3.80
CA LEU A 70 -21.52 8.51 -3.81
C LEU A 70 -21.05 7.31 -4.62
N ARG A 71 -20.98 6.16 -3.95
CA ARG A 71 -20.44 4.93 -4.52
C ARG A 71 -21.03 3.68 -3.91
N LEU A 72 -20.86 2.59 -4.62
CA LEU A 72 -21.18 1.24 -4.17
C LEU A 72 -19.91 0.42 -4.06
N ARG A 73 -19.79 -0.32 -2.97
CA ARG A 73 -18.83 -1.40 -2.84
C ARG A 73 -19.54 -2.72 -3.05
N PHE A 74 -19.01 -3.50 -3.98
CA PHE A 74 -19.26 -4.93 -4.04
C PHE A 74 -18.18 -5.69 -3.28
N ALA A 75 -18.56 -6.76 -2.59
CA ALA A 75 -17.61 -7.69 -1.98
C ALA A 75 -18.05 -9.15 -2.20
N SER A 76 -17.16 -10.03 -2.63
CA SER A 76 -17.47 -11.47 -2.84
C SER A 76 -17.89 -12.20 -1.56
N ILE A 77 -17.52 -11.68 -0.40
CA ILE A 77 -18.02 -12.16 0.88
C ILE A 77 -19.31 -11.41 1.18
N PRO A 78 -20.49 -12.05 1.05
CA PRO A 78 -21.76 -11.39 1.32
C PRO A 78 -21.85 -10.96 2.78
N SER A 79 -22.44 -9.81 2.99
CA SER A 79 -22.79 -9.29 4.31
C SER A 79 -23.79 -10.22 5.00
N LYS A 80 -23.56 -10.51 6.28
CA LYS A 80 -24.55 -11.15 7.16
C LYS A 80 -25.65 -10.19 7.61
N LYS A 81 -25.41 -8.88 7.51
CA LYS A 81 -26.39 -7.84 7.80
C LYS A 81 -27.20 -7.55 6.55
N GLU A 82 -28.48 -7.24 6.73
CA GLU A 82 -29.35 -6.79 5.66
C GLU A 82 -28.87 -5.46 5.09
N ARG A 83 -28.56 -5.44 3.79
CA ARG A 83 -28.04 -4.28 3.07
C ARG A 83 -29.13 -3.62 2.24
N VAL A 84 -28.94 -2.35 1.89
CA VAL A 84 -29.93 -1.58 1.11
C VAL A 84 -30.16 -2.19 -0.28
N PHE A 85 -29.11 -2.74 -0.88
CA PHE A 85 -29.12 -3.21 -2.27
C PHE A 85 -28.91 -4.72 -2.38
N GLY A 86 -29.12 -5.48 -1.30
CA GLY A 86 -28.80 -6.91 -1.26
C GLY A 86 -27.40 -7.22 -0.73
N PRO A 87 -27.12 -8.49 -0.41
CA PRO A 87 -26.07 -8.87 0.53
C PRO A 87 -24.64 -8.58 0.06
N TYR A 88 -24.43 -8.40 -1.25
CA TYR A 88 -23.10 -8.16 -1.82
C TYR A 88 -22.75 -6.68 -1.96
N LEU A 89 -23.76 -5.80 -2.00
CA LEU A 89 -23.59 -4.38 -2.27
C LEU A 89 -23.76 -3.57 -1.00
N TRP A 90 -22.89 -2.58 -0.83
CA TRP A 90 -22.90 -1.67 0.29
C TRP A 90 -22.64 -0.25 -0.17
N CYS A 91 -23.47 0.69 0.30
CA CYS A 91 -23.26 2.11 0.07
C CYS A 91 -22.85 2.81 1.36
N PRO A 92 -21.60 3.31 1.47
CA PRO A 92 -21.12 3.97 2.67
C PRO A 92 -21.98 5.14 3.13
N VAL A 93 -22.55 5.90 2.18
CA VAL A 93 -23.37 7.08 2.46
C VAL A 93 -24.73 6.70 3.05
N LEU A 94 -25.32 5.58 2.65
CA LEU A 94 -26.64 5.14 3.13
C LEU A 94 -26.57 4.22 4.35
N GLU A 95 -25.44 3.57 4.55
CA GLU A 95 -25.26 2.50 5.54
C GLU A 95 -24.06 2.76 6.47
N ASN A 96 -23.80 4.05 6.72
CA ASN A 96 -22.77 4.50 7.63
C ASN A 96 -23.14 4.16 9.07
N THR A 97 -22.22 3.54 9.81
CA THR A 97 -22.46 3.13 11.20
C THR A 97 -21.23 3.33 12.07
N SER A 98 -21.47 3.44 13.38
CA SER A 98 -20.46 3.34 14.43
C SER A 98 -20.85 2.27 15.45
N SER A 99 -19.84 1.62 16.03
CA SER A 99 -20.04 0.59 17.06
C SER A 99 -18.80 0.43 17.92
N VAL A 100 -18.98 0.20 19.22
CA VAL A 100 -17.89 -0.25 20.09
C VAL A 100 -17.77 -1.77 19.99
N THR A 101 -16.55 -2.27 19.77
CA THR A 101 -16.26 -3.71 19.66
C THR A 101 -16.24 -4.37 21.03
N LYS A 102 -16.21 -5.70 21.06
CA LYS A 102 -16.03 -6.46 22.31
C LYS A 102 -14.68 -6.19 22.98
N GLU A 103 -13.70 -5.81 22.17
CA GLU A 103 -12.34 -5.46 22.59
C GLU A 103 -12.25 -4.03 23.15
N GLY A 104 -13.33 -3.26 23.05
CA GLY A 104 -13.44 -1.93 23.63
C GLY A 104 -13.13 -0.80 22.66
N ASP A 105 -12.70 -1.09 21.43
CA ASP A 105 -12.39 -0.12 20.36
C ASP A 105 -13.67 0.46 19.75
N LEU A 106 -13.63 1.71 19.32
CA LEU A 106 -14.69 2.29 18.51
C LEU A 106 -14.37 2.07 17.03
N LYS A 107 -15.28 1.43 16.31
CA LYS A 107 -15.25 1.34 14.85
C LYS A 107 -16.28 2.27 14.25
N PHE A 108 -15.89 3.02 13.24
CA PHE A 108 -16.81 3.80 12.42
C PHE A 108 -16.42 3.68 10.95
N THR A 109 -17.30 4.12 10.07
CA THR A 109 -17.01 4.18 8.64
C THR A 109 -16.99 5.63 8.18
N THR A 110 -15.98 6.03 7.43
CA THR A 110 -15.98 7.31 6.71
C THR A 110 -17.04 7.32 5.60
N LEU A 111 -17.40 8.48 5.06
CA LEU A 111 -18.31 8.58 3.90
C LEU A 111 -17.69 7.98 2.63
N GLY A 112 -16.37 7.91 2.59
CA GLY A 112 -15.64 7.18 1.57
C GLY A 112 -15.64 5.65 1.74
N GLY A 113 -16.32 5.13 2.76
CA GLY A 113 -16.43 3.69 2.95
C GLY A 113 -15.20 3.01 3.56
N ARG A 114 -14.24 3.80 4.06
CA ARG A 114 -13.15 3.26 4.88
C ARG A 114 -13.65 2.99 6.28
N VAL A 115 -13.45 1.76 6.74
CA VAL A 115 -13.63 1.40 8.15
C VAL A 115 -12.41 1.85 8.93
N ARG A 116 -12.64 2.62 9.99
CA ARG A 116 -11.62 3.08 10.93
C ARG A 116 -11.84 2.41 12.28
N SER A 117 -10.76 2.12 12.98
CA SER A 117 -10.77 1.61 14.35
C SER A 117 -9.99 2.56 15.23
N LEU A 118 -10.60 2.98 16.33
CA LEU A 118 -10.03 3.90 17.31
C LEU A 118 -9.93 3.15 18.64
N GLU A 119 -8.75 3.20 19.24
CA GLU A 119 -8.47 2.59 20.53
C GLU A 119 -8.99 3.49 21.65
N ARG A 120 -9.51 2.89 22.71
CA ARG A 120 -9.97 3.64 23.88
C ARG A 120 -8.77 4.17 24.65
N THR A 121 -8.74 5.49 24.87
CA THR A 121 -7.65 6.16 25.59
C THR A 121 -8.00 6.39 27.06
N SER A 122 -9.25 6.72 27.37
CA SER A 122 -9.77 6.87 28.73
C SER A 122 -11.29 6.85 28.68
N GLY A 123 -11.98 6.40 29.75
CA GLY A 123 -13.45 6.51 29.89
C GLY A 123 -14.24 6.45 28.58
N THR A 124 -14.63 7.62 28.08
CA THR A 124 -15.41 7.85 26.85
C THR A 124 -14.59 8.24 25.62
N GLU A 125 -13.28 8.47 25.72
CA GLU A 125 -12.42 9.02 24.68
C GLU A 125 -11.63 7.94 23.91
N PHE A 126 -11.44 8.17 22.62
CA PHE A 126 -10.80 7.26 21.68
C PHE A 126 -9.89 8.00 20.70
N LEU A 127 -8.84 7.32 20.25
CA LEU A 127 -7.85 7.85 19.33
C LEU A 127 -7.45 6.78 18.32
N SER A 128 -7.32 7.17 17.05
CA SER A 128 -6.80 6.27 16.03
C SER A 128 -5.30 6.05 16.20
N LEU A 129 -4.79 4.91 15.74
CA LEU A 129 -3.34 4.63 15.75
C LEU A 129 -2.53 5.69 15.00
N ASN A 130 -3.09 6.23 13.92
CA ASN A 130 -2.45 7.33 13.19
C ASN A 130 -2.66 8.71 13.83
N LYS A 131 -3.36 8.81 14.97
CA LYS A 131 -3.71 10.07 15.66
C LYS A 131 -4.43 11.13 14.80
N GLN A 132 -4.99 10.74 13.65
CA GLN A 132 -5.73 11.63 12.74
C GLN A 132 -7.25 11.59 12.95
N ALA A 133 -7.74 10.68 13.79
CA ALA A 133 -9.13 10.63 14.18
C ALA A 133 -9.29 10.47 15.70
N THR A 134 -10.19 11.25 16.27
CA THR A 134 -10.61 11.15 17.66
C THR A 134 -12.08 10.81 17.73
N ALA A 135 -12.51 10.19 18.82
CA ALA A 135 -13.92 10.02 19.09
C ALA A 135 -14.21 10.09 20.57
N ARG A 136 -15.43 10.50 20.91
CA ARG A 136 -15.96 10.44 22.26
C ARG A 136 -17.33 9.78 22.26
N LEU A 137 -17.60 8.95 23.27
CA LEU A 137 -18.96 8.51 23.54
C LEU A 137 -19.75 9.66 24.16
N ILE A 138 -20.98 9.80 23.68
CA ILE A 138 -22.01 10.69 24.22
C ILE A 138 -23.15 9.82 24.74
N GLU A 139 -24.10 10.40 25.46
CA GLU A 139 -25.20 9.69 26.14
C GLU A 139 -25.86 8.62 25.25
N ASP A 140 -26.26 9.00 24.03
CA ASP A 140 -26.97 8.11 23.10
C ASP A 140 -26.13 7.65 21.90
N GLY A 141 -24.81 7.80 21.93
CA GLY A 141 -23.98 7.41 20.80
C GLY A 141 -22.53 7.88 20.84
N ALA A 142 -22.05 8.43 19.72
CA ALA A 142 -20.65 8.84 19.59
C ALA A 142 -20.48 10.06 18.67
N GLU A 143 -19.50 10.89 19.00
CA GLU A 143 -19.00 11.93 18.10
C GLU A 143 -17.59 11.55 17.65
N VAL A 144 -17.33 11.65 16.35
CA VAL A 144 -16.05 11.32 15.74
C VAL A 144 -15.55 12.52 14.97
N LEU A 145 -14.28 12.89 15.14
CA LEU A 145 -13.58 13.84 14.28
C LEU A 145 -12.58 13.06 13.45
N SER A 146 -12.65 13.17 12.12
CA SER A 146 -11.72 12.50 11.21
C SER A 146 -11.57 13.36 9.96
N GLU A 147 -10.33 13.67 9.58
CA GLU A 147 -10.01 14.39 8.33
C GLU A 147 -10.76 15.74 8.20
N GLY A 148 -10.97 16.42 9.34
CA GLY A 148 -11.72 17.70 9.41
C GLY A 148 -13.24 17.54 9.43
N TRP A 149 -13.77 16.34 9.14
CA TRP A 149 -15.19 16.04 9.23
C TRP A 149 -15.57 15.63 10.64
N ARG A 150 -16.65 16.21 11.15
CA ARG A 150 -17.26 15.79 12.42
C ARG A 150 -18.48 14.95 12.13
N TYR A 151 -18.50 13.74 12.63
CA TYR A 151 -19.61 12.80 12.55
C TYR A 151 -20.29 12.73 13.90
N ARG A 152 -21.62 12.71 13.90
CA ARG A 152 -22.42 12.44 15.08
C ARG A 152 -23.28 11.23 14.82
N TYR A 153 -23.14 10.23 15.69
CA TYR A 153 -23.87 8.99 15.64
C TYR A 153 -24.80 8.89 16.83
N ILE A 154 -26.05 8.45 16.59
CA ILE A 154 -27.04 8.14 17.62
C ILE A 154 -27.49 6.70 17.42
N ALA A 155 -27.47 5.89 18.49
CA ALA A 155 -27.73 4.45 18.45
C ALA A 155 -26.94 3.73 17.33
N GLY A 156 -25.70 4.17 17.08
CA GLY A 156 -24.81 3.61 16.05
C GLY A 156 -25.11 4.01 14.61
N LYS A 157 -26.14 4.83 14.36
CA LYS A 157 -26.46 5.38 13.03
C LYS A 157 -25.96 6.80 12.88
N LEU A 158 -25.52 7.16 11.68
CA LEU A 158 -25.10 8.52 11.38
C LEU A 158 -26.30 9.46 11.42
N GLU A 159 -26.29 10.45 12.31
CA GLU A 159 -27.36 11.42 12.47
C GLU A 159 -27.03 12.70 11.70
N THR A 160 -25.87 13.28 12.00
CA THR A 160 -25.39 14.49 11.35
C THR A 160 -23.90 14.39 11.03
N ILE A 161 -23.48 15.17 10.05
CA ILE A 161 -22.08 15.54 9.90
C ILE A 161 -21.94 17.05 9.81
N MET A 162 -20.77 17.54 10.22
CA MET A 162 -20.30 18.87 9.93
C MET A 162 -19.06 18.75 9.05
N THR A 163 -19.07 19.42 7.92
CA THR A 163 -17.97 19.43 6.95
C THR A 163 -16.82 20.31 7.46
N PRO A 164 -15.62 20.18 6.86
CA PRO A 164 -14.49 21.07 7.17
C PRO A 164 -14.81 22.55 6.95
N ASP A 165 -15.67 22.87 5.98
CA ASP A 165 -16.13 24.25 5.70
C ASP A 165 -17.28 24.74 6.60
N GLY A 166 -17.68 23.94 7.60
CA GLY A 166 -18.69 24.31 8.61
C GLY A 166 -20.14 24.08 8.19
N SER A 167 -20.38 23.48 7.02
CA SER A 167 -21.72 23.09 6.57
C SER A 167 -22.22 21.86 7.33
N THR A 168 -23.48 21.87 7.76
CA THR A 168 -24.11 20.74 8.45
C THR A 168 -25.04 19.98 7.52
N LEU A 169 -24.98 18.65 7.59
CA LEU A 169 -25.84 17.74 6.85
C LEU A 169 -26.49 16.74 7.81
N SER A 170 -27.74 16.35 7.52
CA SER A 170 -28.54 15.48 8.37
C SER A 170 -29.07 14.28 7.61
N TRP A 171 -29.00 13.10 8.23
CA TRP A 171 -29.51 11.84 7.71
C TRP A 171 -30.90 11.58 8.28
N ILE A 172 -31.89 11.49 7.41
CA ILE A 172 -33.28 11.24 7.80
C ILE A 172 -33.65 9.82 7.43
N TYR A 173 -34.14 9.08 8.42
CA TYR A 173 -34.45 7.67 8.32
C TYR A 173 -35.96 7.42 8.27
N GLU A 174 -36.36 6.45 7.45
CA GLU A 174 -37.70 5.87 7.42
C GLU A 174 -37.55 4.34 7.40
N ASN A 175 -38.28 3.64 8.28
CA ASN A 175 -38.19 2.19 8.42
C ASN A 175 -36.73 1.68 8.54
N ASP A 176 -35.96 2.31 9.44
CA ASP A 176 -34.54 1.98 9.70
C ASP A 176 -33.55 2.31 8.56
N ARG A 177 -34.02 2.84 7.42
CA ARG A 177 -33.19 3.12 6.24
C ARG A 177 -33.13 4.61 5.95
N VAL A 178 -32.01 5.08 5.40
CA VAL A 178 -31.89 6.47 4.92
C VAL A 178 -32.92 6.70 3.81
N ALA A 179 -33.75 7.72 3.99
CA ALA A 179 -34.75 8.19 3.02
C ALA A 179 -34.29 9.48 2.35
N ARG A 180 -33.60 10.36 3.08
CA ARG A 180 -33.03 11.61 2.53
C ARG A 180 -31.84 12.08 3.35
N ILE A 181 -30.95 12.80 2.69
CA ILE A 181 -29.89 13.61 3.31
C ILE A 181 -30.21 15.05 2.99
N THR A 182 -30.21 15.91 4.01
CA THR A 182 -30.54 17.33 3.87
C THR A 182 -29.35 18.20 4.25
N GLY A 183 -29.19 19.34 3.58
CA GLY A 183 -28.28 20.39 4.03
C GLY A 183 -28.86 21.20 5.21
N ALA A 184 -28.11 22.20 5.68
CA ALA A 184 -28.47 23.02 6.85
C ALA A 184 -29.81 23.78 6.71
N ASN A 185 -30.23 24.11 5.49
CA ASN A 185 -31.53 24.76 5.22
C ASN A 185 -32.70 23.77 5.10
N GLY A 186 -32.49 22.48 5.38
CA GLY A 186 -33.48 21.41 5.25
C GLY A 186 -33.75 20.96 3.81
N GLN A 187 -33.10 21.56 2.80
CA GLN A 187 -33.26 21.13 1.41
C GLN A 187 -32.62 19.75 1.20
N PRO A 188 -33.32 18.81 0.54
CA PRO A 188 -32.78 17.49 0.27
C PRO A 188 -31.71 17.58 -0.82
N ILE A 189 -30.51 17.08 -0.50
CA ILE A 189 -29.39 16.97 -1.44
C ILE A 189 -29.22 15.55 -2.00
N LEU A 190 -29.76 14.57 -1.27
CA LEU A 190 -29.93 13.19 -1.74
C LEU A 190 -31.28 12.68 -1.23
N LYS A 191 -32.03 12.03 -2.12
CA LYS A 191 -33.25 11.28 -1.80
C LYS A 191 -33.08 9.83 -2.22
N ALA A 192 -33.55 8.91 -1.39
CA ALA A 192 -33.59 7.48 -1.65
C ALA A 192 -35.04 7.01 -1.63
N SER A 193 -35.62 6.74 -2.80
CA SER A 193 -36.98 6.19 -2.94
C SER A 193 -36.93 4.70 -3.23
N ARG A 194 -37.94 3.96 -2.76
CA ARG A 194 -38.04 2.51 -2.93
C ARG A 194 -39.37 2.14 -3.57
N ALA A 195 -39.33 1.25 -4.56
CA ALA A 195 -40.50 0.70 -5.22
C ALA A 195 -40.27 -0.81 -5.45
N GLY A 196 -40.87 -1.65 -4.61
CA GLY A 196 -40.53 -3.08 -4.56
C GLY A 196 -39.04 -3.25 -4.25
N ASN A 197 -38.32 -3.96 -5.14
CA ASN A 197 -36.87 -4.17 -5.02
C ASN A 197 -36.03 -3.10 -5.73
N ALA A 198 -36.66 -2.10 -6.35
CA ALA A 198 -35.96 -0.99 -6.98
C ALA A 198 -35.69 0.11 -5.95
N VAL A 199 -34.47 0.62 -5.94
CA VAL A 199 -34.05 1.77 -5.13
C VAL A 199 -33.49 2.85 -6.05
N THR A 200 -34.05 4.05 -5.98
CA THR A 200 -33.61 5.20 -6.76
C THR A 200 -32.97 6.22 -5.84
N LEU A 201 -31.71 6.56 -6.10
CA LEU A 201 -30.97 7.65 -5.49
C LEU A 201 -31.02 8.86 -6.43
N SER A 202 -31.50 10.00 -5.95
CA SER A 202 -31.53 11.23 -6.74
C SER A 202 -30.92 12.40 -5.97
N GLY A 203 -30.17 13.23 -6.67
CA GLY A 203 -29.48 14.40 -6.13
C GLY A 203 -28.92 15.29 -7.23
N SER A 204 -27.96 16.14 -6.90
CA SER A 204 -27.30 17.03 -7.87
C SER A 204 -26.53 16.29 -8.97
N PHE A 205 -26.17 15.03 -8.75
CA PHE A 205 -25.53 14.14 -9.74
C PHE A 205 -26.53 13.51 -10.73
N GLY A 206 -27.83 13.78 -10.60
CA GLY A 206 -28.88 13.11 -11.37
C GLY A 206 -29.52 11.94 -10.61
N ALA A 207 -30.16 11.03 -11.35
CA ALA A 207 -30.80 9.84 -10.80
C ALA A 207 -29.96 8.60 -11.09
N PHE A 208 -29.65 7.84 -10.05
CA PHE A 208 -29.10 6.50 -10.11
C PHE A 208 -30.14 5.52 -9.58
N GLN A 209 -30.49 4.51 -10.36
CA GLN A 209 -31.44 3.47 -9.94
C GLN A 209 -30.75 2.13 -9.93
N ILE A 210 -31.09 1.33 -8.94
CA ILE A 210 -30.66 -0.06 -8.86
C ILE A 210 -31.85 -0.96 -8.54
N GLU A 211 -31.95 -2.04 -9.28
CA GLU A 211 -32.93 -3.10 -9.07
C GLU A 211 -32.20 -4.36 -8.65
N SER A 212 -32.65 -4.99 -7.57
CA SER A 212 -32.04 -6.22 -7.07
C SER A 212 -33.02 -7.39 -7.05
N GLU A 213 -32.65 -8.50 -7.64
CA GLU A 213 -33.35 -9.78 -7.48
C GLU A 213 -32.42 -10.75 -6.76
N VAL A 214 -32.78 -11.19 -5.56
CA VAL A 214 -31.99 -12.13 -4.76
C VAL A 214 -32.84 -13.38 -4.51
N SER A 215 -32.33 -14.54 -4.91
CA SER A 215 -32.97 -15.84 -4.68
C SER A 215 -32.10 -16.67 -3.74
N PRO A 216 -32.40 -16.68 -2.42
CA PRO A 216 -31.63 -17.44 -1.44
C PRO A 216 -31.60 -18.94 -1.74
N GLU A 217 -32.71 -19.49 -2.26
CA GLU A 217 -32.86 -20.92 -2.57
C GLU A 217 -31.89 -21.38 -3.66
N THR A 218 -31.71 -20.56 -4.70
CA THR A 218 -30.83 -20.88 -5.83
C THR A 218 -29.42 -20.31 -5.67
N GLY A 219 -29.21 -19.43 -4.67
CA GLY A 219 -27.98 -18.65 -4.51
C GLY A 219 -27.76 -17.61 -5.61
N ARG A 220 -28.76 -17.33 -6.46
CA ARG A 220 -28.66 -16.37 -7.56
C ARG A 220 -28.94 -14.95 -7.05
N SER A 221 -28.19 -13.96 -7.54
CA SER A 221 -28.48 -12.54 -7.37
C SER A 221 -28.30 -11.79 -8.70
N VAL A 222 -29.20 -10.89 -9.04
CA VAL A 222 -29.08 -10.02 -10.23
C VAL A 222 -29.23 -8.58 -9.77
N TYR A 223 -28.27 -7.72 -10.17
CA TYR A 223 -28.33 -6.28 -9.94
C TYR A 223 -28.34 -5.55 -11.26
N ARG A 224 -29.32 -4.69 -11.48
CA ARG A 224 -29.40 -3.83 -12.67
C ARG A 224 -29.14 -2.40 -12.23
N LEU A 225 -28.04 -1.82 -12.68
CA LEU A 225 -27.59 -0.48 -12.32
C LEU A 225 -27.89 0.46 -13.50
N HIS A 226 -28.62 1.53 -13.23
CA HIS A 226 -28.98 2.58 -14.19
C HIS A 226 -28.35 3.89 -13.71
N TYR A 227 -27.37 4.38 -14.46
CA TYR A 227 -26.60 5.57 -14.11
C TYR A 227 -27.23 6.85 -14.65
N PRO A 228 -26.89 8.00 -14.05
CA PRO A 228 -27.13 9.29 -14.67
C PRO A 228 -26.54 9.32 -16.09
N GLY A 229 -27.28 9.86 -17.06
CA GLY A 229 -26.87 9.89 -18.47
C GLY A 229 -27.25 8.66 -19.30
N GLY A 230 -28.03 7.72 -18.75
CA GLY A 230 -28.66 6.63 -19.50
C GLY A 230 -27.82 5.37 -19.68
N ARG A 231 -26.60 5.37 -19.16
CA ARG A 231 -25.73 4.20 -19.11
C ARG A 231 -26.30 3.15 -18.15
N SER A 232 -26.22 1.86 -18.48
CA SER A 232 -26.65 0.77 -17.61
C SER A 232 -25.72 -0.43 -17.62
N GLU A 233 -25.72 -1.18 -16.53
CA GLU A 233 -24.94 -2.40 -16.32
C GLU A 233 -25.81 -3.45 -15.61
N GLU A 234 -25.63 -4.73 -15.95
CA GLU A 234 -26.27 -5.85 -15.23
C GLU A 234 -25.20 -6.78 -14.63
N TRP A 235 -25.34 -7.07 -13.34
CA TRP A 235 -24.41 -7.91 -12.59
C TRP A 235 -25.16 -9.17 -12.14
N MET A 236 -24.80 -10.31 -12.72
CA MET A 236 -25.42 -11.61 -12.42
C MET A 236 -24.47 -12.47 -11.60
N ILE A 237 -24.91 -12.88 -10.41
CA ILE A 237 -24.14 -13.72 -9.48
C ILE A 237 -24.87 -15.04 -9.32
N ALA A 238 -24.15 -16.16 -9.44
CA ALA A 238 -24.73 -17.49 -9.25
C ALA A 238 -23.66 -18.51 -8.83
N PRO A 239 -24.05 -19.63 -8.21
CA PRO A 239 -23.19 -20.79 -8.05
C PRO A 239 -22.64 -21.28 -9.40
N ASP A 240 -21.41 -21.76 -9.41
CA ASP A 240 -20.70 -22.20 -10.62
C ASP A 240 -20.05 -23.59 -10.47
N GLY A 241 -20.60 -24.42 -9.58
CA GLY A 241 -20.09 -25.75 -9.23
C GLY A 241 -18.96 -25.72 -8.19
N ASP A 242 -18.70 -26.87 -7.55
CA ASP A 242 -17.51 -27.13 -6.71
C ASP A 242 -17.18 -26.07 -5.63
N GLY A 243 -18.21 -25.44 -5.04
CA GLY A 243 -18.02 -24.40 -4.03
C GLY A 243 -17.46 -23.09 -4.59
N VAL A 244 -17.65 -22.84 -5.89
CA VAL A 244 -17.30 -21.60 -6.60
C VAL A 244 -18.56 -20.78 -6.85
N THR A 245 -18.44 -19.46 -6.76
CA THR A 245 -19.44 -18.49 -7.19
C THR A 245 -18.88 -17.71 -8.37
N LYS A 246 -19.74 -17.43 -9.36
CA LYS A 246 -19.40 -16.64 -10.54
C LYS A 246 -20.24 -15.36 -10.57
N MET A 247 -19.62 -14.26 -10.97
CA MET A 247 -20.29 -13.03 -11.35
C MET A 247 -20.00 -12.71 -12.81
N THR A 248 -21.04 -12.41 -13.58
CA THR A 248 -20.94 -11.86 -14.92
C THR A 248 -21.46 -10.43 -14.91
N ILE A 249 -20.61 -9.47 -15.30
CA ILE A 249 -20.99 -8.07 -15.52
C ILE A 249 -21.21 -7.88 -17.02
N VAL A 250 -22.42 -7.50 -17.39
CA VAL A 250 -22.84 -7.17 -18.75
C VAL A 250 -22.90 -5.66 -18.89
N TYR A 251 -22.10 -5.11 -19.79
CA TYR A 251 -22.00 -3.67 -20.01
C TYR A 251 -21.87 -3.35 -21.52
N PRO A 252 -22.99 -3.27 -22.26
CA PRO A 252 -22.96 -3.02 -23.70
C PRO A 252 -22.39 -1.64 -24.04
N PRO A 253 -21.63 -1.47 -25.14
CA PRO A 253 -21.27 -2.48 -26.16
C PRO A 253 -19.99 -3.27 -25.84
N TYR A 254 -19.47 -3.19 -24.61
CA TYR A 254 -18.22 -3.81 -24.21
C TYR A 254 -18.40 -5.30 -23.94
N GLU A 255 -17.30 -6.05 -24.00
CA GLU A 255 -17.27 -7.45 -23.63
C GLU A 255 -17.67 -7.65 -22.16
N ASN A 256 -18.37 -8.76 -21.90
CA ASN A 256 -18.75 -9.13 -20.55
C ASN A 256 -17.51 -9.43 -19.71
N ARG A 257 -17.52 -8.97 -18.45
CA ARG A 257 -16.49 -9.36 -17.47
C ARG A 257 -16.99 -10.51 -16.63
N VAL A 258 -16.12 -11.49 -16.38
CA VAL A 258 -16.46 -12.68 -15.60
C VAL A 258 -15.50 -12.81 -14.44
N TYR A 259 -16.05 -12.81 -13.24
CA TYR A 259 -15.32 -13.05 -12.00
C TYR A 259 -15.71 -14.40 -11.42
N ARG A 260 -14.76 -15.14 -10.86
CA ARG A 260 -15.03 -16.37 -10.11
C ARG A 260 -14.29 -16.33 -8.79
N TRP A 261 -14.91 -16.80 -7.71
CA TRP A 261 -14.28 -16.86 -6.39
C TRP A 261 -14.74 -18.09 -5.60
N VAL A 262 -13.94 -18.49 -4.61
CA VAL A 262 -14.30 -19.53 -3.65
C VAL A 262 -15.45 -19.03 -2.77
N THR A 263 -16.62 -19.67 -2.86
CA THR A 263 -17.86 -19.23 -2.18
C THR A 263 -17.67 -19.04 -0.67
N LYS A 264 -16.93 -19.94 -0.02
CA LYS A 264 -16.78 -19.94 1.44
C LYS A 264 -15.88 -18.82 1.97
N THR A 265 -14.80 -18.51 1.25
CA THR A 265 -13.77 -17.57 1.71
C THR A 265 -13.87 -16.22 1.00
N GLY A 266 -14.58 -16.15 -0.12
CA GLY A 266 -14.62 -15.01 -1.03
C GLY A 266 -13.37 -14.89 -1.89
N ALA A 267 -12.37 -15.77 -1.73
CA ALA A 267 -11.08 -15.65 -2.40
C ALA A 267 -11.26 -15.68 -3.93
N LEU A 268 -10.88 -14.59 -4.59
CA LEU A 268 -10.91 -14.44 -6.03
C LEU A 268 -10.06 -15.55 -6.66
N LEU A 269 -10.61 -16.17 -7.69
CA LEU A 269 -9.96 -17.20 -8.52
C LEU A 269 -9.59 -16.63 -9.87
N THR A 270 -10.47 -15.81 -10.46
CA THR A 270 -10.20 -15.08 -11.72
C THR A 270 -11.10 -13.87 -11.86
N ASP A 271 -10.62 -12.83 -12.55
CA ASP A 271 -11.37 -11.66 -13.00
C ASP A 271 -11.57 -11.62 -14.53
N GLY A 272 -11.25 -12.72 -15.22
CA GLY A 272 -11.30 -12.85 -16.67
C GLY A 272 -9.96 -12.61 -17.37
N ASP A 273 -9.09 -11.80 -16.78
CA ASP A 273 -7.77 -11.47 -17.34
C ASP A 273 -6.65 -12.20 -16.61
N PHE A 274 -6.82 -12.37 -15.30
CA PHE A 274 -5.88 -13.02 -14.42
C PHE A 274 -6.53 -14.17 -13.65
N THR A 275 -5.72 -15.16 -13.28
CA THR A 275 -6.04 -16.12 -12.22
C THR A 275 -5.31 -15.74 -10.93
N TYR A 276 -5.87 -16.10 -9.78
CA TYR A 276 -5.40 -15.67 -8.47
C TYR A 276 -5.19 -16.88 -7.56
N GLU A 277 -4.07 -16.90 -6.83
CA GLU A 277 -3.71 -18.01 -5.96
C GLU A 277 -2.99 -17.50 -4.70
N GLN A 278 -3.37 -18.00 -3.52
CA GLN A 278 -2.58 -17.81 -2.31
C GLN A 278 -1.64 -19.00 -2.12
N LYS A 279 -0.33 -18.74 -2.17
CA LYS A 279 0.69 -19.76 -1.91
C LYS A 279 1.98 -19.12 -1.38
N PRO A 280 2.87 -19.90 -0.74
CA PRO A 280 4.18 -19.40 -0.33
C PRO A 280 5.05 -19.01 -1.53
N THR A 281 5.90 -18.00 -1.34
CA THR A 281 7.04 -17.73 -2.24
C THR A 281 8.13 -18.78 -2.08
N ASP A 282 9.17 -18.72 -2.92
CA ASP A 282 10.36 -19.58 -2.79
C ASP A 282 11.05 -19.43 -1.41
N ALA A 283 10.88 -18.28 -0.76
CA ALA A 283 11.36 -18.00 0.58
C ALA A 283 10.42 -18.50 1.70
N GLY A 284 9.27 -19.10 1.34
CA GLY A 284 8.26 -19.61 2.29
C GLY A 284 7.29 -18.56 2.82
N GLU A 285 7.35 -17.33 2.33
CA GLU A 285 6.45 -16.24 2.77
C GLU A 285 5.09 -16.38 2.08
N ALA A 286 3.99 -16.31 2.84
CA ALA A 286 2.65 -16.36 2.26
C ALA A 286 2.40 -15.15 1.35
N ALA A 287 2.17 -15.40 0.07
CA ALA A 287 1.92 -14.38 -0.92
C ALA A 287 0.59 -14.62 -1.65
N LEU A 288 0.01 -13.54 -2.14
CA LEU A 288 -1.04 -13.60 -3.13
C LEU A 288 -0.38 -13.44 -4.50
N TYR A 289 -0.67 -14.36 -5.42
CA TYR A 289 -0.24 -14.34 -6.81
C TYR A 289 -1.40 -13.91 -7.70
N ARG A 290 -1.11 -13.19 -8.79
CA ARG A 290 -1.95 -13.18 -9.98
C ARG A 290 -1.14 -13.59 -11.20
N ILE A 291 -1.78 -14.33 -12.10
CA ILE A 291 -1.15 -14.94 -13.27
C ILE A 291 -1.98 -14.54 -14.50
N ASN A 292 -1.34 -13.91 -15.48
CA ASN A 292 -2.03 -13.48 -16.69
C ASN A 292 -2.31 -14.67 -17.63
N ARG A 293 -3.00 -14.43 -18.76
CA ARG A 293 -3.28 -15.47 -19.76
C ARG A 293 -2.04 -16.06 -20.45
N ALA A 294 -0.92 -15.33 -20.47
CA ALA A 294 0.36 -15.81 -21.01
C ALA A 294 1.13 -16.71 -20.01
N GLY A 295 0.68 -16.78 -18.75
CA GLY A 295 1.34 -17.53 -17.69
C GLY A 295 2.32 -16.69 -16.86
N ASP A 296 2.49 -15.40 -17.16
CA ASP A 296 3.36 -14.52 -16.37
C ASP A 296 2.71 -14.24 -15.02
N SER A 297 3.50 -14.38 -13.97
CA SER A 297 3.04 -14.23 -12.60
C SER A 297 3.64 -13.02 -11.92
N GLU A 298 2.86 -12.43 -11.04
CA GLU A 298 3.25 -11.36 -10.14
C GLU A 298 2.63 -11.64 -8.77
N TRP A 299 3.25 -11.13 -7.71
CA TRP A 299 2.79 -11.44 -6.36
C TRP A 299 3.07 -10.33 -5.37
N TYR A 300 2.34 -10.37 -4.25
CA TYR A 300 2.41 -9.38 -3.18
C TYR A 300 2.48 -10.06 -1.82
N ILE A 301 3.39 -9.55 -0.99
CA ILE A 301 3.52 -9.87 0.43
C ILE A 301 3.38 -8.58 1.22
N PHE A 302 2.75 -8.67 2.38
CA PHE A 302 2.82 -7.62 3.39
C PHE A 302 3.06 -8.20 4.77
N ASP A 303 4.22 -7.88 5.34
CA ASP A 303 4.57 -8.17 6.71
C ASP A 303 4.27 -6.94 7.59
N MET A 304 3.15 -7.03 8.32
CA MET A 304 2.73 -6.01 9.29
C MET A 304 3.69 -5.85 10.47
N LYS A 305 4.40 -6.91 10.86
CA LYS A 305 5.31 -6.89 12.02
C LYS A 305 6.60 -6.16 11.66
N GLU A 306 7.09 -6.37 10.45
CA GLU A 306 8.25 -5.65 9.92
C GLU A 306 7.89 -4.30 9.33
N GLY A 307 6.61 -4.05 9.06
CA GLY A 307 6.19 -2.87 8.31
C GLY A 307 6.78 -2.87 6.90
N ARG A 308 6.73 -4.02 6.23
CA ARG A 308 7.38 -4.23 4.93
C ARG A 308 6.42 -4.85 3.94
N SER A 309 6.29 -4.26 2.75
CA SER A 309 5.63 -4.91 1.61
C SER A 309 6.63 -5.26 0.53
N THR A 310 6.36 -6.33 -0.21
CA THR A 310 7.10 -6.68 -1.42
C THR A 310 6.12 -7.03 -2.52
N TYR A 311 6.23 -6.35 -3.66
CA TYR A 311 5.45 -6.61 -4.86
C TYR A 311 6.39 -7.04 -5.99
N LYS A 312 6.35 -8.30 -6.40
CA LYS A 312 7.07 -8.79 -7.60
C LYS A 312 6.19 -8.60 -8.82
N ARG A 313 6.73 -7.95 -9.85
CA ARG A 313 6.11 -7.70 -11.16
C ARG A 313 6.39 -8.86 -12.14
N GLN A 314 5.68 -8.84 -13.27
CA GLN A 314 5.83 -9.82 -14.35
C GLN A 314 7.23 -9.83 -14.98
N ASP A 315 7.90 -8.67 -15.04
CA ASP A 315 9.27 -8.52 -15.55
C ASP A 315 10.35 -9.02 -14.56
N GLY A 316 9.95 -9.67 -13.47
CA GLY A 316 10.86 -10.19 -12.43
C GLY A 316 11.29 -9.14 -11.40
N SER A 317 11.13 -7.85 -11.71
CA SER A 317 11.47 -6.76 -10.78
C SER A 317 10.53 -6.74 -9.56
N ARG A 318 10.97 -6.10 -8.49
CA ARG A 318 10.28 -6.03 -7.21
C ARG A 318 10.20 -4.59 -6.72
N VAL A 319 9.09 -4.21 -6.13
CA VAL A 319 8.98 -3.00 -5.31
C VAL A 319 8.92 -3.42 -3.84
N VAL A 320 9.91 -3.01 -3.06
CA VAL A 320 9.96 -3.25 -1.61
C VAL A 320 9.66 -1.94 -0.90
N SER A 321 8.58 -1.88 -0.12
CA SER A 321 8.20 -0.68 0.62
C SER A 321 8.36 -0.90 2.13
N GLN A 322 8.93 0.09 2.83
CA GLN A 322 8.98 0.13 4.29
C GLN A 322 8.03 1.20 4.83
N TYR A 323 7.35 0.87 5.91
CA TYR A 323 6.28 1.66 6.51
C TYR A 323 6.58 1.95 7.98
N GLU A 324 6.12 3.11 8.43
CA GLU A 324 6.16 3.46 9.85
C GLU A 324 5.08 2.69 10.63
N ILE A 325 5.49 1.75 11.47
CA ILE A 325 4.57 0.91 12.26
C ILE A 325 4.32 1.43 13.67
N LYS A 326 4.99 2.54 14.06
CA LYS A 326 4.77 3.18 15.35
C LYS A 326 3.47 3.99 15.32
N PRO A 327 2.62 3.90 16.36
CA PRO A 327 1.44 4.76 16.47
C PRO A 327 1.83 6.25 16.44
N GLY A 328 1.15 7.03 15.61
CA GLY A 328 1.43 8.44 15.34
C GLY A 328 0.97 8.83 13.94
N PRO A 329 1.01 10.12 13.56
CA PRO A 329 0.62 10.62 12.23
C PRO A 329 1.29 9.93 11.03
N MET A 330 2.41 9.25 11.31
CA MET A 330 3.20 8.46 10.38
C MET A 330 2.73 7.04 10.18
N TYR A 331 1.89 6.52 11.07
CA TYR A 331 1.50 5.11 11.07
C TYR A 331 0.98 4.67 9.70
N MET A 332 1.58 3.60 9.16
CA MET A 332 1.32 3.01 7.85
C MET A 332 1.65 3.90 6.64
N LYS A 333 2.41 4.99 6.82
CA LYS A 333 2.95 5.77 5.71
C LYS A 333 4.28 5.16 5.24
N PRO A 334 4.48 4.96 3.92
CA PRO A 334 5.72 4.42 3.40
C PRO A 334 6.81 5.49 3.39
N PHE A 335 7.93 5.25 4.05
CA PHE A 335 9.06 6.19 4.07
C PHE A 335 10.17 5.81 3.08
N GLN A 336 10.15 4.58 2.58
CA GLN A 336 11.08 4.05 1.58
C GLN A 336 10.34 3.10 0.64
N MET A 337 10.59 3.25 -0.66
CA MET A 337 10.06 2.38 -1.72
C MET A 337 11.19 2.10 -2.73
N ASP A 338 11.73 0.90 -2.70
CA ASP A 338 12.84 0.48 -3.55
C ASP A 338 12.33 -0.37 -4.71
N SER A 339 12.60 0.06 -5.95
CA SER A 339 12.40 -0.73 -7.15
C SER A 339 13.68 -1.49 -7.46
N VAL A 340 13.65 -2.82 -7.47
CA VAL A 340 14.80 -3.71 -7.59
C VAL A 340 14.59 -4.62 -8.79
N ALA A 341 15.56 -4.73 -9.69
CA ALA A 341 15.55 -5.65 -10.82
C ALA A 341 15.60 -7.12 -10.35
N GLU A 342 15.32 -8.04 -11.26
CA GLU A 342 15.28 -9.47 -10.94
C GLU A 342 16.63 -10.01 -10.42
N ASP A 343 17.74 -9.49 -10.94
CA ASP A 343 19.11 -9.85 -10.53
C ASP A 343 19.51 -9.26 -9.15
N GLY A 344 18.63 -8.45 -8.54
CA GLY A 344 18.84 -7.75 -7.28
C GLY A 344 19.37 -6.33 -7.43
N THR A 345 19.58 -5.81 -8.65
CA THR A 345 20.05 -4.45 -8.89
C THR A 345 19.00 -3.43 -8.49
N LEU A 346 19.33 -2.49 -7.61
CA LEU A 346 18.44 -1.37 -7.29
C LEU A 346 18.28 -0.45 -8.52
N ILE A 347 17.05 -0.32 -9.00
CA ILE A 347 16.65 0.52 -10.14
C ILE A 347 16.40 1.95 -9.67
N SER A 348 15.66 2.10 -8.57
CA SER A 348 15.36 3.40 -7.97
C SER A 348 14.96 3.26 -6.50
N SER A 349 15.26 4.26 -5.68
CA SER A 349 14.75 4.37 -4.31
C SER A 349 13.96 5.67 -4.16
N ARG A 350 12.66 5.56 -3.86
CA ARG A 350 11.82 6.70 -3.51
C ARG A 350 11.81 6.84 -1.99
N ARG A 351 12.15 8.04 -1.51
CA ARG A 351 12.21 8.40 -0.10
C ARG A 351 11.16 9.44 0.19
N VAL A 352 10.46 9.26 1.31
CA VAL A 352 9.45 10.20 1.77
C VAL A 352 9.71 10.50 3.23
N THR A 353 9.87 11.79 3.52
CA THR A 353 9.84 12.31 4.88
C THR A 353 8.54 13.07 5.08
N TYR A 354 8.11 13.13 6.32
CA TYR A 354 6.84 13.71 6.67
C TYR A 354 6.99 14.63 7.87
N SER A 355 6.13 15.64 7.93
CA SER A 355 6.02 16.53 9.07
C SER A 355 5.39 15.81 10.28
N SER A 356 5.43 16.47 11.45
CA SER A 356 4.84 15.93 12.68
C SER A 356 3.33 15.69 12.59
N ASP A 357 2.61 16.34 11.66
CA ASP A 357 1.19 16.11 11.37
C ASP A 357 0.95 15.06 10.27
N GLY A 358 2.01 14.42 9.77
CA GLY A 358 1.94 13.31 8.80
C GLY A 358 1.78 13.73 7.34
N LYS A 359 1.95 15.01 7.01
CA LYS A 359 1.97 15.48 5.61
C LYS A 359 3.35 15.24 5.01
N VAL A 360 3.41 15.04 3.70
CA VAL A 360 4.69 14.90 2.99
C VAL A 360 5.49 16.19 3.16
N ALA A 361 6.67 16.10 3.78
CA ALA A 361 7.58 17.23 3.98
C ALA A 361 8.60 17.32 2.85
N LYS A 362 9.15 16.17 2.45
CA LYS A 362 10.05 16.06 1.30
C LYS A 362 9.91 14.67 0.70
N GLU A 363 9.85 14.63 -0.62
CA GLU A 363 9.86 13.42 -1.41
C GLU A 363 10.94 13.55 -2.47
N TRP A 364 11.72 12.49 -2.68
CA TRP A 364 12.68 12.43 -3.76
C TRP A 364 12.87 10.99 -4.22
N THR A 365 13.28 10.86 -5.48
CA THR A 365 13.58 9.57 -6.10
C THR A 365 15.02 9.59 -6.56
N GLU A 366 15.77 8.60 -6.11
CA GLU A 366 17.12 8.30 -6.57
C GLU A 366 17.00 7.26 -7.68
N ASN A 367 17.42 7.60 -8.91
CA ASN A 367 17.36 6.72 -10.08
C ASN A 367 18.76 6.17 -10.40
N GLY A 368 18.84 4.90 -10.80
CA GLY A 368 20.09 4.22 -11.14
C GLY A 368 20.70 3.45 -9.97
N ALA A 369 21.83 2.77 -10.23
CA ALA A 369 22.63 2.13 -9.19
C ALA A 369 22.93 3.18 -8.11
N VAL A 370 22.28 3.04 -6.96
CA VAL A 370 22.32 4.03 -5.89
C VAL A 370 23.78 4.19 -5.45
N PRO A 371 24.35 5.40 -5.59
CA PRO A 371 25.61 5.72 -4.94
C PRO A 371 25.42 5.41 -3.46
N SER A 372 26.38 4.72 -2.87
CA SER A 372 26.43 4.40 -1.45
C SER A 372 25.88 5.58 -0.64
N PRO A 373 25.05 5.38 0.40
CA PRO A 373 24.59 6.47 1.26
C PRO A 373 25.73 7.28 1.91
N HIS A 374 26.97 6.81 1.75
CA HIS A 374 28.23 7.42 2.14
C HIS A 374 29.05 7.91 0.94
N ALA A 375 28.39 8.27 -0.17
CA ALA A 375 29.04 8.80 -1.36
C ALA A 375 29.70 10.15 -1.06
N GLU A 376 31.04 10.16 -1.05
CA GLU A 376 31.83 11.34 -0.72
C GLU A 376 31.97 12.25 -1.95
N ALA A 377 31.66 13.54 -1.79
CA ALA A 377 31.75 14.51 -2.87
C ALA A 377 33.17 14.53 -3.48
N GLY A 378 33.24 14.37 -4.81
CA GLY A 378 34.51 14.34 -5.55
C GLY A 378 35.27 13.01 -5.52
N MET A 379 34.71 11.94 -4.95
CA MET A 379 35.25 10.58 -5.09
C MET A 379 34.61 9.84 -6.26
N ARG A 380 35.40 9.06 -6.99
CA ARG A 380 34.88 8.22 -8.09
C ARG A 380 34.63 6.80 -7.61
N TYR A 381 33.41 6.34 -7.84
CA TYR A 381 32.97 4.98 -7.56
C TYR A 381 33.11 4.13 -8.82
N ILE A 382 33.45 2.85 -8.66
CA ILE A 382 33.59 1.88 -9.75
C ILE A 382 32.76 0.64 -9.46
N ASP A 383 32.25 0.02 -10.52
CA ASP A 383 31.50 -1.23 -10.46
C ASP A 383 32.41 -2.47 -10.44
N LEU A 384 31.80 -3.65 -10.34
CA LEU A 384 32.52 -4.93 -10.32
C LEU A 384 33.32 -5.21 -11.60
N ALA A 385 32.79 -4.83 -12.77
CA ALA A 385 33.46 -5.07 -14.03
C ALA A 385 34.74 -4.22 -14.16
N GLU A 386 34.67 -2.95 -13.77
CA GLU A 386 35.84 -2.07 -13.73
C GLU A 386 36.83 -2.50 -12.63
N ALA A 387 36.34 -2.93 -11.46
CA ALA A 387 37.19 -3.45 -10.38
C ALA A 387 37.98 -4.70 -10.81
N GLU A 388 37.33 -5.69 -11.45
CA GLU A 388 37.99 -6.89 -11.96
C GLU A 388 39.03 -6.59 -13.05
N LYS A 389 38.73 -5.63 -13.93
CA LYS A 389 39.69 -5.18 -14.94
C LYS A 389 40.92 -4.56 -14.27
N ARG A 390 40.72 -3.65 -13.32
CA ARG A 390 41.78 -2.95 -12.61
C ARG A 390 42.62 -3.85 -11.71
N GLN A 391 42.03 -4.90 -11.14
CA GLN A 391 42.75 -5.88 -10.33
C GLN A 391 43.82 -6.63 -11.12
N LYS A 392 43.63 -6.80 -12.44
CA LYS A 392 44.58 -7.47 -13.33
C LYS A 392 45.66 -6.53 -13.90
N GLU A 393 45.49 -5.22 -13.74
CA GLU A 393 46.39 -4.20 -14.28
C GLU A 393 47.52 -3.86 -13.29
N PRO A 394 48.80 -3.84 -13.72
CA PRO A 394 49.92 -3.56 -12.83
C PRO A 394 49.93 -2.09 -12.38
N GLY A 395 50.20 -1.89 -11.09
CA GLY A 395 50.29 -0.57 -10.46
C GLY A 395 49.00 -0.07 -9.80
N ASN A 396 47.92 -0.85 -9.84
CA ASN A 396 46.71 -0.61 -9.04
C ASN A 396 46.86 -1.31 -7.68
N LEU A 397 46.47 -0.63 -6.60
CA LEU A 397 46.51 -1.15 -5.24
C LEU A 397 45.08 -1.27 -4.69
N PHE A 398 44.69 -2.46 -4.24
CA PHE A 398 43.41 -2.69 -3.58
C PHE A 398 43.58 -2.64 -2.06
N LEU A 399 42.71 -1.90 -1.38
CA LEU A 399 42.68 -1.77 0.06
C LEU A 399 41.36 -2.29 0.63
N ASP A 400 41.47 -3.19 1.59
CA ASP A 400 40.33 -3.74 2.32
C ASP A 400 40.09 -2.93 3.59
N ALA A 401 38.97 -2.20 3.64
CA ALA A 401 38.62 -1.31 4.75
C ALA A 401 37.91 -2.00 5.92
N ARG A 402 37.59 -3.31 5.78
CA ARG A 402 36.84 -4.10 6.77
C ARG A 402 37.67 -4.39 8.03
N SER A 403 37.12 -5.13 8.98
CA SER A 403 37.89 -5.59 10.14
C SER A 403 38.97 -6.61 9.76
N THR A 404 40.02 -6.74 10.59
CA THR A 404 41.08 -7.76 10.40
C THR A 404 40.50 -9.17 10.31
N ALA A 405 39.47 -9.48 11.10
CA ALA A 405 38.81 -10.78 11.07
C ALA A 405 38.13 -11.07 9.71
N GLU A 406 37.44 -10.08 9.14
CA GLU A 406 36.80 -10.19 7.83
C GLU A 406 37.82 -10.31 6.70
N TYR A 407 38.93 -9.57 6.78
CA TYR A 407 40.04 -9.67 5.82
C TYR A 407 40.70 -11.05 5.86
N SER A 408 41.01 -11.57 7.06
CA SER A 408 41.62 -12.90 7.23
C SER A 408 40.71 -14.04 6.77
N ALA A 409 39.39 -13.88 6.85
CA ALA A 409 38.41 -14.86 6.37
C ALA A 409 38.37 -14.96 4.83
N GLY A 410 38.85 -13.94 4.11
CA GLY A 410 38.91 -13.88 2.66
C GLY A 410 38.86 -12.44 2.17
N HIS A 411 39.62 -12.13 1.14
CA HIS A 411 39.75 -10.77 0.59
C HIS A 411 40.07 -10.83 -0.92
N ILE A 412 39.95 -9.69 -1.60
CA ILE A 412 40.25 -9.57 -3.03
C ILE A 412 41.73 -9.94 -3.24
N PRO A 413 42.08 -10.84 -4.18
CA PRO A 413 43.46 -11.27 -4.36
C PRO A 413 44.43 -10.09 -4.60
N GLY A 414 45.47 -10.00 -3.78
CA GLY A 414 46.46 -8.92 -3.81
C GLY A 414 46.06 -7.65 -3.06
N ALA A 415 44.89 -7.61 -2.41
CA ALA A 415 44.52 -6.50 -1.53
C ALA A 415 45.40 -6.46 -0.28
N ILE A 416 45.58 -5.26 0.27
CA ILE A 416 46.23 -5.03 1.57
C ILE A 416 45.17 -4.54 2.57
N HIS A 417 45.23 -5.02 3.80
CA HIS A 417 44.32 -4.57 4.85
C HIS A 417 44.67 -3.15 5.32
N LEU A 418 43.67 -2.27 5.34
CA LEU A 418 43.75 -0.93 5.94
C LEU A 418 42.39 -0.63 6.56
N GLY A 419 42.15 -1.18 7.75
CA GLY A 419 40.84 -1.15 8.39
C GLY A 419 40.42 0.25 8.85
N ARG A 420 39.12 0.56 8.82
CA ARG A 420 38.60 1.85 9.31
C ARG A 420 39.01 2.15 10.75
N THR A 421 38.81 1.17 11.64
CA THR A 421 39.00 1.30 13.10
C THR A 421 40.47 1.27 13.50
N THR A 422 41.31 0.62 12.69
CA THR A 422 42.76 0.46 12.89
C THR A 422 43.59 1.40 12.02
N PHE A 423 42.96 2.32 11.29
CA PHE A 423 43.58 3.14 10.25
C PHE A 423 44.91 3.79 10.64
N GLU A 424 44.99 4.46 11.81
CA GLU A 424 46.23 5.15 12.23
C GLU A 424 47.35 4.17 12.59
N PHE A 425 47.01 2.95 13.01
CA PHE A 425 47.96 1.90 13.35
C PHE A 425 48.47 1.16 12.10
N ASP A 426 47.59 0.92 11.13
CA ASP A 426 47.89 0.18 9.90
C ASP A 426 48.58 1.07 8.85
N LEU A 427 48.27 2.36 8.80
CA LEU A 427 48.75 3.28 7.77
C LEU A 427 50.28 3.30 7.59
N PRO A 428 51.12 3.34 8.65
CA PRO A 428 52.57 3.31 8.48
C PRO A 428 53.07 2.04 7.78
N GLN A 429 52.38 0.92 7.95
CA GLN A 429 52.78 -0.39 7.41
C GLN A 429 52.51 -0.49 5.90
N VAL A 430 51.53 0.28 5.40
CA VAL A 430 51.12 0.26 4.00
C VAL A 430 51.61 1.47 3.21
N GLN A 431 52.35 2.37 3.86
CA GLN A 431 52.72 3.68 3.29
C GLN A 431 53.57 3.58 2.02
N ASP A 432 54.50 2.63 1.96
CA ASP A 432 55.35 2.45 0.77
C ASP A 432 54.55 1.92 -0.43
N ALA A 433 53.61 1.00 -0.19
CA ALA A 433 52.69 0.53 -1.22
C ALA A 433 51.78 1.66 -1.73
N LEU A 434 51.27 2.50 -0.83
CA LEU A 434 50.44 3.66 -1.17
C LEU A 434 51.19 4.67 -2.05
N LYS A 435 52.48 4.93 -1.78
CA LYS A 435 53.31 5.86 -2.58
C LYS A 435 53.62 5.34 -3.98
N GLN A 436 53.71 4.02 -4.15
CA GLN A 436 54.04 3.38 -5.43
C GLN A 436 52.79 3.12 -6.29
N ALA A 437 51.60 3.19 -5.71
CA ALA A 437 50.35 2.94 -6.41
C ALA A 437 50.02 4.05 -7.43
N LYS A 438 49.70 3.65 -8.67
CA LYS A 438 49.14 4.55 -9.70
C LYS A 438 47.69 4.91 -9.38
N THR A 439 46.92 3.93 -8.92
CA THR A 439 45.53 4.08 -8.48
C THR A 439 45.32 3.26 -7.22
N ILE A 440 44.64 3.83 -6.24
CA ILE A 440 44.26 3.16 -5.00
C ILE A 440 42.75 2.89 -5.06
N ILE A 441 42.36 1.63 -4.91
CA ILE A 441 40.96 1.18 -4.93
C ILE A 441 40.60 0.68 -3.54
N VAL A 442 39.66 1.35 -2.87
CA VAL A 442 39.23 0.99 -1.51
C VAL A 442 37.88 0.28 -1.58
N TYR A 443 37.71 -0.82 -0.84
CA TYR A 443 36.44 -1.54 -0.77
C TYR A 443 36.10 -1.95 0.68
N CYS A 444 34.81 -2.17 0.94
CA CYS A 444 34.30 -2.70 2.23
C CYS A 444 33.45 -3.96 1.97
N THR A 445 32.61 -4.37 2.91
CA THR A 445 31.75 -5.56 2.86
C THR A 445 30.71 -5.50 1.76
N SER A 446 30.03 -4.37 1.58
CA SER A 446 28.96 -4.21 0.57
C SER A 446 28.66 -2.74 0.30
N ARG A 447 27.73 -2.46 -0.63
CA ARG A 447 27.27 -1.09 -0.97
C ARG A 447 26.74 -0.28 0.22
N GLN A 448 26.23 -0.96 1.26
CA GLN A 448 25.69 -0.35 2.47
C GLN A 448 26.76 -0.05 3.53
N CYS A 449 28.01 -0.49 3.34
CA CYS A 449 29.10 -0.22 4.27
C CYS A 449 29.78 1.12 3.97
N GLU A 450 30.05 1.91 5.02
CA GLU A 450 30.72 3.21 4.93
C GLU A 450 32.25 3.18 5.02
N ASP A 451 32.84 2.05 5.43
CA ASP A 451 34.26 2.00 5.81
C ASP A 451 35.19 2.38 4.66
N SER A 452 34.86 1.98 3.42
CA SER A 452 35.66 2.30 2.24
C SER A 452 35.67 3.80 1.94
N SER A 453 34.52 4.48 2.08
CA SER A 453 34.43 5.93 1.94
C SER A 453 35.24 6.64 3.03
N ILE A 454 35.14 6.19 4.29
CA ILE A 454 35.87 6.80 5.41
C ILE A 454 37.39 6.64 5.24
N VAL A 455 37.85 5.43 4.89
CA VAL A 455 39.28 5.16 4.65
C VAL A 455 39.78 5.97 3.45
N ALA A 456 39.04 6.01 2.35
CA ALA A 456 39.39 6.82 1.18
C ALA A 456 39.46 8.32 1.51
N THR A 457 38.52 8.85 2.29
CA THR A 457 38.56 10.26 2.74
C THR A 457 39.78 10.55 3.60
N LYS A 458 40.13 9.66 4.54
CA LYS A 458 41.35 9.82 5.35
C LYS A 458 42.61 9.78 4.49
N LEU A 459 42.68 8.89 3.48
CA LEU A 459 43.80 8.86 2.53
C LEU A 459 43.90 10.14 1.70
N ARG A 460 42.77 10.66 1.22
CA ARG A 460 42.70 11.94 0.49
C ARG A 460 43.22 13.11 1.33
N GLN A 461 42.83 13.16 2.61
CA GLN A 461 43.34 14.16 3.56
C GLN A 461 44.84 14.05 3.82
N ARG A 462 45.44 12.88 3.59
CA ARG A 462 46.89 12.63 3.69
C ARG A 462 47.62 12.84 2.35
N GLY A 463 46.94 13.35 1.32
CA GLY A 463 47.53 13.74 0.03
C GLY A 463 47.47 12.68 -1.07
N TYR A 464 46.81 11.54 -0.84
CA TYR A 464 46.62 10.53 -1.89
C TYR A 464 45.40 10.91 -2.75
N ASN A 465 45.62 11.27 -4.02
CA ASN A 465 44.57 11.84 -4.86
C ASN A 465 43.98 10.88 -5.90
N SER A 466 44.71 9.81 -6.28
CA SER A 466 44.25 8.81 -7.26
C SER A 466 43.43 7.71 -6.59
N LEU A 467 42.29 8.08 -5.99
CA LEU A 467 41.43 7.17 -5.22
C LEU A 467 40.15 6.80 -5.98
N LEU A 468 39.82 5.51 -5.95
CA LEU A 468 38.55 4.96 -6.40
C LEU A 468 37.93 4.15 -5.27
N ILE A 469 36.60 4.10 -5.22
CA ILE A 469 35.88 3.23 -4.28
C ILE A 469 35.17 2.14 -5.08
N PHE A 470 35.49 0.89 -4.79
CA PHE A 470 34.73 -0.23 -5.32
C PHE A 470 33.49 -0.46 -4.46
N GLU A 471 32.35 -0.01 -4.98
CA GLU A 471 31.09 0.10 -4.25
C GLU A 471 30.48 -1.26 -3.89
N GLY A 472 30.58 -2.23 -4.80
CA GLY A 472 30.04 -3.58 -4.61
C GLY A 472 30.70 -4.36 -3.47
N GLY A 473 31.92 -3.95 -3.08
CA GLY A 473 32.62 -4.51 -1.94
C GLY A 473 32.97 -6.00 -2.10
N TRP A 474 33.35 -6.61 -0.98
CA TRP A 474 33.66 -8.02 -0.90
C TRP A 474 32.46 -8.91 -1.28
N ALA A 475 31.24 -8.52 -0.91
CA ALA A 475 30.03 -9.29 -1.18
C ALA A 475 29.81 -9.55 -2.69
N GLU A 476 29.96 -8.53 -3.53
CA GLU A 476 29.82 -8.70 -4.98
C GLU A 476 30.99 -9.45 -5.60
N TRP A 477 32.22 -9.16 -5.14
CA TRP A 477 33.40 -9.87 -5.61
C TRP A 477 33.32 -11.37 -5.33
N TRP A 478 32.99 -11.73 -4.10
CA TRP A 478 32.85 -13.11 -3.64
C TRP A 478 31.72 -13.84 -4.35
N LYS A 479 30.56 -13.19 -4.57
CA LYS A 479 29.41 -13.82 -5.24
C LYS A 479 29.74 -14.24 -6.68
N LYS A 480 30.55 -13.47 -7.40
CA LYS A 480 30.89 -13.71 -8.81
C LYS A 480 32.10 -14.63 -9.00
N ASN A 481 33.10 -14.54 -8.13
CA ASN A 481 34.38 -15.24 -8.28
C ASN A 481 34.49 -16.47 -7.35
N ARG A 482 33.35 -17.10 -7.05
CA ARG A 482 33.28 -18.29 -6.19
C ARG A 482 33.64 -19.57 -6.92
#